data_AF-A0A2E3IN82-F1
#
_entry.id   AF-A0A2E3IN82-F1
#
_cell.length_a   1.000
_cell.length_b   1.000
_cell.length_c   1.000
_cell.angle_alpha   90.00
_cell.angle_beta   90.00
_cell.angle_gamma   90.00
#
_symmetry.space_group_name_H-M   'P 1'
#
loop_
_entity.id
_entity.type
_entity.pdbx_description
1 polymer ?
#
loop_
_entity_poly.entity_id
_entity_poly.type
_entity_poly.pdbx_seq_one_letter_code
_entity_poly.pdbx_strand_id
1 'polypeptide(L)'
;MLKSRIPLFTRRYAITLLAILWSNYKRKIEVNLDELYSDWQVMRPSRTTYSTLVREFAEWEVIDLRPGTKKSEKIITISEAFVESSMLNSGATLDEFMVRMSDHVKTK
;
A
#
# COMPACT_ATOMS: atom_id res chain seq x y z
N MET A 1 -9.37 -3.02 -17.11
CA MET A 1 -10.04 -3.90 -16.13
C MET A 1 -9.12 -4.03 -14.94
N LEU A 2 -9.46 -3.46 -13.78
CA LEU A 2 -8.72 -3.78 -12.56
C LEU A 2 -8.89 -5.26 -12.31
N LYS A 3 -7.76 -5.97 -12.28
CA LYS A 3 -7.71 -7.37 -11.88
C LYS A 3 -8.31 -7.42 -10.47
N SER A 4 -9.51 -7.99 -10.34
CA SER A 4 -10.36 -7.91 -9.13
C SER A 4 -9.75 -8.52 -7.86
N ARG A 5 -8.54 -9.09 -7.95
CA ARG A 5 -7.80 -9.71 -6.86
C ARG A 5 -6.31 -9.42 -7.04
N ILE A 6 -5.72 -8.73 -6.07
CA ILE A 6 -4.26 -8.56 -5.97
C ILE A 6 -3.71 -9.78 -5.20
N PRO A 7 -2.94 -10.68 -5.84
CA PRO A 7 -2.34 -11.84 -5.20
C PRO A 7 -1.13 -11.40 -4.39
N LEU A 8 -1.38 -10.89 -3.18
CA LEU A 8 -0.32 -10.39 -2.31
C LEU A 8 0.39 -11.55 -1.61
N PHE A 9 1.72 -11.57 -1.70
CA PHE A 9 2.58 -12.59 -1.11
C PHE A 9 2.38 -12.74 0.41
N THR A 10 1.97 -11.66 1.10
CA THR A 10 1.67 -11.69 2.53
C THR A 10 0.55 -10.71 2.91
N ARG A 11 -0.69 -11.21 2.99
CA ARG A 11 -1.89 -10.37 3.20
C ARG A 11 -1.83 -9.45 4.43
N ARG A 12 -1.41 -9.97 5.59
CA ARG A 12 -1.33 -9.16 6.83
C ARG A 12 -0.39 -7.96 6.70
N TYR A 13 0.74 -8.18 6.05
CA TYR A 13 1.81 -7.20 5.86
C TYR A 13 1.41 -6.18 4.79
N ALA A 14 0.76 -6.64 3.72
CA ALA A 14 0.20 -5.79 2.69
C ALA A 14 -0.88 -4.85 3.24
N ILE A 15 -1.78 -5.34 4.10
CA ILE A 15 -2.81 -4.50 4.74
C ILE A 15 -2.17 -3.38 5.57
N THR A 16 -1.18 -3.71 6.40
CA THR A 16 -0.45 -2.69 7.18
C THR A 16 0.25 -1.69 6.28
N LEU A 17 0.91 -2.14 5.22
CA LEU A 17 1.61 -1.25 4.29
C LEU A 17 0.63 -0.29 3.61
N LEU A 18 -0.48 -0.82 3.12
CA LEU A 18 -1.54 -0.04 2.49
C LEU A 18 -2.16 0.98 3.45
N ALA A 19 -2.39 0.61 4.71
CA ALA A 19 -2.95 1.51 5.72
C ALA A 19 -2.03 2.72 5.99
N ILE A 20 -0.72 2.48 6.14
CA ILE A 20 0.27 3.56 6.33
C ILE A 20 0.30 4.47 5.09
N LEU A 21 0.41 3.88 3.90
CA LEU A 21 0.43 4.60 2.63
C LEU A 21 -0.84 5.44 2.43
N TRP A 22 -2.01 4.90 2.75
CA TRP A 22 -3.29 5.59 2.59
C TRP A 22 -3.43 6.77 3.54
N SER A 23 -2.98 6.60 4.80
CA SER A 23 -2.94 7.67 5.79
C SER A 23 -2.05 8.83 5.31
N ASN A 24 -0.84 8.51 4.82
CA ASN A 24 0.09 9.52 4.31
C ASN A 24 -0.45 10.22 3.07
N TYR A 25 -1.05 9.48 2.14
CA TYR A 25 -1.72 10.03 0.96
C TYR A 25 -2.85 11.02 1.34
N LYS A 26 -3.77 10.63 2.23
CA LYS A 26 -4.87 11.50 2.68
C LYS A 26 -4.38 12.77 3.40
N ARG A 27 -3.23 12.68 4.07
CA ARG A 27 -2.56 13.81 4.74
C ARG A 27 -1.65 14.61 3.80
N LYS A 28 -1.51 14.19 2.53
CA LYS A 28 -0.60 14.78 1.54
C LYS A 28 0.86 14.83 2.02
N ILE A 29 1.29 13.80 2.74
CA ILE A 29 2.65 13.64 3.23
C ILE A 29 3.44 12.83 2.20
N GLU A 30 4.52 13.40 1.68
CA GLU A 30 5.49 12.67 0.89
C GLU A 30 6.35 11.81 1.80
N VAL A 31 6.57 10.55 1.42
CA VAL A 31 7.30 9.60 2.26
C VAL A 31 8.42 8.96 1.45
N ASN A 32 9.60 8.91 2.05
CA ASN A 32 10.74 8.18 1.52
C ASN A 32 10.53 6.67 1.73
N LEU A 33 10.88 5.86 0.74
CA LEU A 33 10.74 4.41 0.77
C LEU A 33 11.47 3.74 1.96
N ASP A 34 12.64 4.25 2.36
CA ASP A 34 13.38 3.73 3.52
C ASP A 34 12.75 4.16 4.85
N GLU A 35 12.17 5.36 4.94
CA GLU A 35 11.42 5.81 6.12
C GLU A 35 10.13 5.00 6.31
N LEU A 36 9.40 4.75 5.21
CA LEU A 36 8.22 3.90 5.23
C LEU A 36 8.56 2.48 5.69
N TYR A 37 9.74 1.96 5.31
CA TYR A 37 10.19 0.66 5.80
C TYR A 37 10.38 0.68 7.32
N SER A 38 11.01 1.72 7.87
CA SER A 38 11.20 1.86 9.32
C SER A 38 9.88 1.89 10.09
N ASP A 39 8.89 2.64 9.61
CA ASP A 39 7.56 2.71 10.24
C ASP A 39 6.83 1.35 10.15
N TRP A 40 6.94 0.70 9.00
CA TRP A 40 6.32 -0.60 8.75
C TRP A 40 7.03 -1.76 9.51
N GLN A 41 8.31 -1.57 9.88
CA GLN A 41 9.13 -2.56 10.59
C GLN A 41 8.61 -2.86 12.00
N VAL A 42 7.66 -2.08 12.54
CA VAL A 42 6.99 -2.39 13.82
C VAL A 42 6.38 -3.81 13.83
N MET A 43 5.98 -4.32 12.66
CA MET A 43 5.44 -5.67 12.48
C MET A 43 6.52 -6.78 12.43
N ARG A 44 7.81 -6.38 12.51
CA ARG A 44 9.01 -7.22 12.34
C ARG A 44 9.08 -8.13 11.09
N PRO A 45 8.65 -7.69 9.89
CA PRO A 45 8.87 -8.43 8.65
C PRO A 45 10.33 -8.32 8.19
N SER A 46 10.75 -9.22 7.29
CA SER A 46 12.07 -9.12 6.65
C SER A 46 12.11 -7.97 5.64
N ARG A 47 13.30 -7.40 5.39
CA ARG A 47 13.50 -6.39 4.32
C ARG A 47 13.13 -6.96 2.93
N THR A 48 13.35 -8.25 2.71
CA THR A 48 12.92 -8.94 1.48
C THR A 48 11.40 -8.93 1.33
N THR A 49 10.66 -9.19 2.40
CA THR A 49 9.18 -9.15 2.40
C THR A 49 8.67 -7.76 2.03
N TYR A 50 9.27 -6.71 2.60
CA TYR A 50 8.94 -5.33 2.25
C TYR A 50 9.17 -5.05 0.76
N SER A 51 10.37 -5.34 0.26
CA SER A 51 10.73 -5.10 -1.14
C SER A 51 9.82 -5.85 -2.11
N THR A 52 9.44 -7.10 -1.80
CA THR A 52 8.49 -7.87 -2.60
C THR A 52 7.11 -7.21 -2.63
N LEU A 53 6.59 -6.78 -1.47
CA LEU A 53 5.29 -6.11 -1.41
C LEU A 53 5.27 -4.76 -2.12
N VAL A 54 6.32 -3.97 -1.99
CA VAL A 54 6.45 -2.69 -2.73
C VAL A 54 6.46 -2.95 -4.23
N ARG A 55 7.21 -3.96 -4.69
CA ARG A 55 7.23 -4.34 -6.11
C ARG A 55 5.85 -4.77 -6.59
N GLU A 56 5.16 -5.63 -5.83
CA GLU A 56 3.78 -6.03 -6.14
C GLU A 56 2.87 -4.79 -6.18
N PHE A 57 2.90 -3.91 -5.18
CA PHE A 57 2.06 -2.71 -5.18
C PHE A 57 2.30 -1.84 -6.43
N ALA A 58 3.54 -1.72 -6.90
CA ALA A 58 3.86 -0.99 -8.12
C ALA A 58 3.38 -1.72 -9.39
N GLU A 59 3.60 -3.04 -9.51
CA GLU A 59 3.13 -3.86 -10.64
C GLU A 59 1.60 -3.84 -10.79
N TRP A 60 0.90 -3.66 -9.67
CA TRP A 60 -0.57 -3.62 -9.61
C TRP A 60 -1.11 -2.19 -9.58
N GLU A 61 -0.27 -1.20 -9.89
CA GLU A 61 -0.63 0.22 -9.99
C GLU A 61 -1.27 0.78 -8.71
N VAL A 62 -0.99 0.19 -7.55
CA VAL A 62 -1.47 0.67 -6.23
C VAL A 62 -0.66 1.89 -5.79
N ILE A 63 0.63 1.91 -6.11
CA ILE A 63 1.57 2.96 -5.74
C ILE A 63 2.30 3.49 -6.96
N ASP A 64 2.73 4.74 -6.85
CA ASP A 64 3.72 5.35 -7.73
C ASP A 64 5.04 5.53 -6.97
N LEU A 65 6.14 5.27 -7.68
CA LEU A 65 7.50 5.50 -7.20
C LEU A 65 8.17 6.56 -8.07
N ARG A 66 8.68 7.61 -7.45
CA ARG A 66 9.41 8.68 -8.15
C ARG A 66 10.73 9.02 -7.46
N PRO A 67 11.73 9.54 -8.19
CA PRO A 67 12.94 10.05 -7.57
C PRO A 67 12.62 11.22 -6.62
N GLY A 68 13.30 11.28 -5.48
CA GLY A 68 13.24 12.41 -4.57
C GLY A 68 14.29 13.47 -4.86
N THR A 69 14.56 14.32 -3.86
CA THR A 69 15.50 15.44 -4.00
C THR A 69 16.94 14.93 -4.11
N LYS A 70 17.26 13.83 -3.42
CA LYS A 70 18.56 13.17 -3.52
C LYS A 70 18.52 12.02 -4.52
N LYS A 71 19.62 11.76 -5.22
CA LYS A 71 19.72 10.67 -6.21
C LYS A 71 19.37 9.28 -5.66
N SER A 72 19.64 9.04 -4.37
CA SER A 72 19.34 7.78 -3.69
C SER A 72 17.92 7.70 -3.12
N GLU A 73 17.21 8.83 -3.08
CA GLU A 73 15.89 8.94 -2.48
C GLU A 73 14.81 8.51 -3.46
N LYS A 74 13.89 7.67 -2.97
CA LYS A 74 12.69 7.27 -3.69
C LYS A 74 11.47 7.67 -2.87
N ILE A 75 10.63 8.50 -3.45
CA ILE A 75 9.35 8.89 -2.88
C ILE A 75 8.31 7.88 -3.32
N ILE A 76 7.51 7.41 -2.37
CA ILE A 76 6.39 6.49 -2.58
C ILE A 76 5.08 7.18 -2.23
N THR A 77 4.08 7.03 -3.09
CA THR A 77 2.72 7.53 -2.88
C THR A 77 1.71 6.52 -3.41
N ILE A 78 0.47 6.58 -2.94
CA ILE A 78 -0.64 5.89 -3.61
C ILE A 78 -0.89 6.55 -4.96
N SER A 79 -1.15 5.74 -5.98
CA SER A 79 -1.43 6.24 -7.33
C SER A 79 -2.85 6.82 -7.42
N GLU A 80 -3.02 7.88 -8.22
CA GLU A 80 -4.34 8.46 -8.46
C GLU A 80 -5.28 7.44 -9.14
N ALA A 81 -4.75 6.61 -10.04
CA ALA A 81 -5.51 5.55 -10.69
C ALA A 81 -6.10 4.55 -9.68
N PHE A 82 -5.34 4.20 -8.64
CA PHE A 82 -5.84 3.35 -7.55
C PHE A 82 -6.88 4.10 -6.70
N VAL A 83 -6.69 5.38 -6.43
CA VAL A 83 -7.65 6.19 -5.67
C VAL A 83 -8.99 6.34 -6.38
N GLU A 84 -8.99 6.61 -7.68
CA GLU A 84 -10.18 6.76 -8.51
C GLU A 84 -10.96 5.45 -8.67
N SER A 85 -10.24 4.33 -8.74
CA SER A 85 -10.83 3.02 -8.94
C SER A 85 -11.16 2.27 -7.66
N SER A 86 -10.52 2.61 -6.55
CA SER A 86 -10.80 1.99 -5.26
C SER A 86 -12.09 2.55 -4.69
N MET A 87 -12.95 1.67 -4.17
CA MET A 87 -14.13 2.08 -3.38
C MET A 87 -13.75 2.79 -2.07
N LEU A 88 -12.47 3.05 -1.80
CA LEU A 88 -11.98 3.76 -0.62
C LEU A 88 -12.42 5.24 -0.58
N ASN A 89 -12.86 5.80 -1.72
CA ASN A 89 -13.49 7.13 -1.77
C ASN A 89 -15.03 7.09 -1.63
N SER A 90 -15.65 5.91 -1.43
CA SER A 90 -17.11 5.78 -1.32
C SER A 90 -17.73 6.19 0.02
N GLY A 91 -16.93 6.77 0.94
CA GLY A 91 -17.40 7.14 2.28
C GLY A 91 -17.48 5.97 3.27
N ALA A 92 -17.07 4.76 2.87
CA ALA A 92 -16.90 3.63 3.78
C ALA A 92 -15.78 3.94 4.78
N THR A 93 -16.06 3.72 6.06
CA THR A 93 -15.07 3.92 7.13
C THR A 93 -13.87 2.98 6.95
N LEU A 94 -12.69 3.36 7.45
CA LEU A 94 -11.49 2.51 7.40
C LEU A 94 -11.77 1.10 7.97
N ASP A 95 -12.63 1.02 8.99
CA ASP A 95 -13.06 -0.24 9.59
C ASP A 95 -13.89 -1.10 8.63
N GLU A 96 -14.84 -0.52 7.89
CA GLU A 96 -15.61 -1.25 6.87
C GLU A 96 -14.73 -1.74 5.72
N PHE A 97 -13.71 -0.97 5.36
CA PHE A 97 -12.72 -1.38 4.37
C PHE A 97 -11.87 -2.55 4.88
N MET A 98 -11.37 -2.47 6.12
CA MET A 98 -10.57 -3.52 6.74
C MET A 98 -11.38 -4.82 6.93
N VAL A 99 -12.64 -4.71 7.34
CA VAL A 99 -13.58 -5.84 7.43
C VAL A 99 -13.85 -6.43 6.06
N ARG A 100 -14.13 -5.64 5.02
CA ARG A 100 -14.38 -6.18 3.67
C ARG A 100 -13.14 -6.77 3.01
N MET A 101 -11.97 -6.18 3.24
CA MET A 101 -10.69 -6.77 2.80
C MET A 101 -10.41 -8.08 3.53
N SER A 102 -10.81 -8.20 4.80
CA SER A 102 -10.77 -9.46 5.56
C SER A 102 -11.89 -10.44 5.17
N ASP A 103 -13.03 -9.99 4.66
CA ASP A 103 -14.16 -10.86 4.28
C ASP A 103 -14.06 -11.37 2.84
N HIS A 104 -13.44 -10.60 1.94
CA HIS A 104 -13.02 -11.09 0.61
C HIS A 104 -11.86 -12.10 0.69
N VAL A 105 -11.35 -12.37 1.90
CA VAL A 105 -10.35 -13.40 2.23
C VAL A 105 -11.01 -14.74 2.58
N LYS A 106 -12.32 -14.95 2.31
CA LYS A 106 -12.90 -16.31 2.40
C LYS A 106 -12.23 -17.26 1.41
N THR A 107 -11.52 -18.20 2.04
CA THR A 107 -10.82 -19.37 1.55
C THR A 107 -11.58 -20.12 0.45
N LYS A 108 -10.92 -20.29 -0.69
CA LYS A 108 -10.89 -21.59 -1.35
C LYS A 108 -9.49 -22.16 -1.17
#